data_AF-A0A527FLE3-F1
#
_entry.id   AF-A0A527FLE3-F1
#
_cell.length_a   1.000
_cell.length_b   1.000
_cell.length_c   1.000
_cell.angle_alpha   90.00
_cell.angle_beta   90.00
_cell.angle_gamma   90.00
#
_symmetry.space_group_name_H-M   'P 1'
#
loop_
_entity.id
_entity.type
_entity.pdbx_description
1 polymer ?
#
loop_
_entity_poly.entity_id
_entity_poly.type
_entity_poly.pdbx_seq_one_letter_code
_entity_poly.pdbx_strand_id
1 'polypeptide(L)' 'RIRKFNTKDTYPEQKLDNDLCQAVVTRGGRTVYLRGQCPQDLDTAKNIESHDPVEQTHKVMQNIRQLIEECGG' A
#
# COMPACT_ATOMS: atom_id res chain seq x y z
N ARG A 1 2.89 6.81 -10.60
CA ARG A 1 2.06 5.77 -9.96
C ARG A 1 2.99 4.62 -9.60
N ILE A 2 3.06 4.24 -8.33
CA ILE A 2 3.97 3.23 -7.78
C ILE A 2 3.14 2.06 -7.23
N ARG A 3 3.63 0.82 -7.40
CA ARG A 3 2.95 -0.44 -7.01
C ARG A 3 1.47 -0.46 -7.44
N LYS A 4 1.25 -0.58 -8.75
CA LYS A 4 -0.10 -0.70 -9.33
C LYS A 4 -0.67 -2.08 -9.03
N PHE A 5 -1.96 -2.16 -8.79
CA PHE A 5 -2.68 -3.41 -8.58
C PHE A 5 -4.14 -3.24 -9.00
N ASN A 6 -4.83 -4.35 -9.24
CA ASN A 6 -6.26 -4.36 -9.51
C ASN A 6 -7.00 -5.00 -8.33
N THR A 7 -8.15 -4.41 -7.96
CA THR A 7 -8.96 -4.90 -6.83
C THR A 7 -9.51 -6.30 -7.05
N LYS A 8 -9.71 -6.73 -8.30
CA LYS A 8 -10.21 -8.07 -8.63
C LYS A 8 -9.23 -9.17 -8.19
N ASP A 9 -7.93 -8.91 -8.31
CA ASP A 9 -6.89 -9.87 -7.94
C ASP A 9 -6.55 -9.80 -6.45
N THR A 10 -6.63 -8.60 -5.86
CA THR A 10 -6.25 -8.35 -4.46
C THR A 10 -7.37 -8.66 -3.47
N TYR A 11 -8.62 -8.46 -3.89
CA TYR A 11 -9.83 -8.68 -3.10
C TYR A 11 -10.82 -9.54 -3.91
N PRO A 12 -10.46 -10.80 -4.25
CA PRO A 12 -11.26 -11.65 -5.12
C PRO A 12 -12.64 -11.99 -4.56
N GLU A 13 -12.85 -11.80 -3.26
CA GLU A 13 -14.13 -11.94 -2.58
C GLU A 13 -15.12 -10.82 -2.92
N GLN A 14 -14.65 -9.71 -3.49
CA GLN A 14 -15.47 -8.55 -3.86
C GLN A 14 -15.72 -8.53 -5.37
N LYS A 15 -16.82 -7.88 -5.80
CA LYS A 15 -17.12 -7.67 -7.23
C LYS A 15 -16.59 -6.30 -7.71
N LEU A 16 -15.31 -6.03 -7.46
CA LEU A 16 -14.65 -4.77 -7.83
C LEU A 16 -13.52 -5.02 -8.84
N ASP A 17 -13.45 -4.20 -9.88
CA ASP A 17 -12.42 -4.25 -10.94
C ASP A 17 -11.88 -2.84 -11.19
N ASN A 18 -11.06 -2.36 -10.26
CA ASN A 18 -10.50 -1.02 -10.26
C ASN A 18 -8.98 -1.06 -10.29
N ASP A 19 -8.39 -0.28 -11.19
CA ASP A 19 -6.94 -0.11 -11.28
C ASP A 19 -6.45 0.94 -10.29
N LEU A 20 -5.89 0.47 -9.18
CA LEU A 20 -5.35 1.31 -8.11
C LEU A 20 -3.82 1.32 -8.11
N CYS A 21 -3.25 2.12 -7.22
CA CYS A 21 -1.82 2.10 -6.93
C CYS A 21 -1.59 2.57 -5.49
N GLN A 22 -0.49 2.14 -4.89
CA GLN A 22 -0.18 2.49 -3.50
C GLN A 22 0.29 3.93 -3.34
N ALA A 23 0.96 4.49 -4.36
CA ALA A 23 1.40 5.89 -4.34
C ALA A 23 1.31 6.59 -5.70
N VAL A 24 1.07 7.90 -5.67
CA VAL A 24 1.14 8.79 -6.84
C VAL A 24 2.04 9.97 -6.52
N VAL A 25 3.15 10.07 -7.24
CA VAL A 25 4.02 11.25 -7.21
C VAL A 25 3.55 12.26 -8.24
N THR A 26 3.36 13.52 -7.83
CA THR A 26 2.98 14.60 -8.75
C THR A 26 4.12 14.94 -9.71
N ARG A 27 3.77 15.56 -10.85
CA ARG A 27 4.77 16.06 -11.79
C ARG A 27 5.68 17.07 -11.07
N GLY A 28 6.98 16.81 -11.07
CA GLY A 28 7.97 17.61 -10.34
C GLY A 28 8.30 17.11 -8.93
N GLY A 29 7.77 15.97 -8.49
CA GLY A 29 8.24 15.25 -7.30
C GLY A 29 7.89 15.88 -5.95
N ARG A 30 7.14 16.99 -5.93
CA ARG A 30 6.95 17.80 -4.72
C ARG A 30 5.86 17.27 -3.79
N THR A 31 4.97 16.42 -4.28
CA THR A 31 3.86 15.87 -3.48
C THR A 31 3.68 14.40 -3.80
N VAL A 32 3.58 13.58 -2.75
CA VAL A 32 3.28 12.16 -2.84
C VAL A 32 1.91 11.92 -2.21
N TYR A 33 0.97 11.40 -2.98
CA TYR A 33 -0.32 10.93 -2.49
C TYR A 33 -0.22 9.43 -2.22
N LEU A 34 -0.31 9.06 -0.95
CA LEU A 34 -0.28 7.67 -0.49
C LEU A 34 -1.71 7.15 -0.26
N ARG A 35 -1.98 5.92 -0.70
CA ARG A 35 -3.18 5.19 -0.27
C ARG A 35 -3.05 4.89 1.23
N GLY A 36 -4.18 4.89 1.95
CA GLY A 36 -4.22 4.41 3.34
C GLY A 36 -3.61 3.00 3.45
N GLN A 37 -2.64 2.85 4.34
CA GLN A 37 -1.88 1.62 4.50
C GLN A 37 -2.51 0.70 5.55
N CYS A 38 -2.47 -0.61 5.26
CA CYS A 38 -2.92 -1.69 6.14
C CYS A 38 -1.71 -2.51 6.61
N PRO A 39 -1.83 -3.32 7.69
CA PRO A 39 -0.77 -4.20 8.18
C PRO A 39 -0.62 -5.42 7.25
N GLN A 40 -0.15 -5.16 6.03
CA GLN A 40 -0.12 -6.08 4.90
C GLN A 40 1.28 -6.13 4.29
N ASP A 41 1.70 -7.28 3.77
CA ASP A 41 2.87 -7.37 2.93
C ASP A 41 2.57 -6.78 1.53
N LEU A 42 3.38 -5.82 1.08
CA LEU A 42 3.11 -5.06 -0.15
C LEU A 42 3.41 -5.85 -1.43
N ASP A 43 4.14 -6.96 -1.35
CA ASP A 43 4.50 -7.79 -2.50
C ASP A 43 3.47 -8.91 -2.72
N THR A 44 2.98 -9.51 -1.64
CA THR A 44 2.02 -10.63 -1.67
C THR A 44 0.58 -10.20 -1.45
N ALA A 45 0.35 -8.97 -1.02
CA ALA A 45 -0.96 -8.47 -0.61
C ALA A 45 -1.63 -9.34 0.49
N LYS A 46 -0.85 -9.95 1.38
CA LYS A 46 -1.38 -10.70 2.53
C LYS A 46 -1.25 -9.91 3.82
N ASN A 47 -2.29 -9.90 4.64
CA ASN A 47 -2.22 -9.31 5.97
C ASN A 47 -1.29 -10.14 6.86
N ILE A 48 -0.61 -9.49 7.80
CA ILE A 48 0.05 -10.20 8.89
C ILE A 48 -1.02 -10.89 9.77
N GLU A 49 -0.66 -12.00 10.41
CA GLU A 49 -1.59 -12.77 11.25
C GLU A 49 -1.71 -12.21 12.68
N SER A 50 -1.01 -11.11 12.99
CA SER A 50 -1.01 -10.53 14.34
C SER A 50 -2.33 -9.86 14.70
N HIS A 51 -2.78 -10.10 15.93
CA HIS A 51 -3.90 -9.40 16.56
C HIS A 51 -3.45 -8.28 17.52
N ASP A 52 -2.15 -8.03 17.65
CA ASP A 52 -1.62 -6.94 18.45
C ASP A 52 -1.69 -5.61 17.66
N PRO A 53 -2.43 -4.59 18.13
CA PRO A 53 -2.49 -3.29 17.45
C PRO A 53 -1.12 -2.60 17.35
N VAL A 54 -0.19 -2.86 18.27
CA VAL A 54 1.16 -2.28 18.24
C VAL A 54 1.93 -2.84 17.04
N GLU A 55 1.96 -4.17 16.91
CA GLU A 55 2.62 -4.84 15.79
C GLU A 55 2.00 -4.45 14.44
N GLN A 56 0.67 -4.38 14.36
CA GLN A 56 -0.03 -3.90 13.16
C GLN A 56 0.38 -2.46 12.80
N THR A 57 0.49 -1.58 13.80
CA THR A 57 0.92 -0.19 13.59
C THR A 57 2.36 -0.14 13.07
N HIS A 58 3.27 -0.93 13.64
CA HIS A 58 4.64 -1.02 13.15
C HIS A 58 4.70 -1.46 11.69
N LYS A 59 3.91 -2.48 11.30
CA LYS A 59 3.85 -2.93 9.90
C LYS A 59 3.31 -1.85 8.97
N VAL A 60 2.26 -1.13 9.38
CA VAL A 60 1.73 0.02 8.62
C VAL A 60 2.81 1.08 8.39
N MET A 61 3.56 1.44 9.43
CA MET A 61 4.63 2.44 9.32
C MET A 61 5.79 1.96 8.43
N GLN A 62 6.12 0.67 8.46
CA GLN A 62 7.10 0.07 7.55
C GLN A 62 6.66 0.19 6.09
N ASN A 63 5.38 -0.08 5.80
CA ASN A 63 4.83 0.05 4.45
C ASN A 63 4.87 1.50 3.97
N ILE A 64 4.50 2.46 4.82
CA ILE A 64 4.59 3.90 4.50
C ILE A 64 6.03 4.27 4.16
N ARG A 65 6.98 3.86 5.00
CA ARG A 65 8.41 4.13 4.76
C ARG A 65 8.88 3.57 3.42
N GLN A 66 8.59 2.28 3.16
CA GLN A 66 8.98 1.63 1.90
C GLN A 66 8.40 2.36 0.68
N LEU A 67 7.14 2.79 0.74
CA LEU A 67 6.50 3.52 -0.37
C LEU A 67 7.10 4.91 -0.60
N ILE A 68 7.48 5.61 0.47
CA ILE A 68 8.17 6.90 0.37
C ILE A 68 9.54 6.70 -0.29
N GLU A 69 10.31 5.70 0.16
CA GLU A 69 11.62 5.34 -0.42
C GLU A 69 11.49 5.00 -1.92
N GLU A 70 10.47 4.23 -2.30
CA GLU A 70 10.18 3.90 -3.71
C GLU A 70 9.71 5.11 -4.54
N CYS A 71 9.21 6.16 -3.91
CA CYS A 71 8.86 7.42 -4.56
C CYS A 71 10.06 8.36 -4.76
N GLY A 72 11.24 8.01 -4.25
CA GLY A 72 12.46 8.79 -4.37
C GLY A 72 12.73 9.74 -3.19
N GLY A 73 12.22 9.45 -2.00
CA GLY A 73 12.49 10.19 -0.76
C GLY A 73 12.61 9.29 0.46
#